data_AF-A0A1B6KS18-F1
#
_entry.id   AF-A0A1B6KS18-F1
#
_cell.length_a   1.000
_cell.length_b   1.000
_cell.length_c   1.000
_cell.angle_alpha   90.00
_cell.angle_beta   90.00
_cell.angle_gamma   90.00
#
_symmetry.space_group_name_H-M   'P 1'
#
loop_
_entity.id
_entity.type
_entity.pdbx_description
1 polymer ?
#
loop_
_entity_poly.entity_id
_entity_poly.type
_entity_poly.pdbx_seq_one_letter_code
_entity_poly.pdbx_strand_id
1 'polypeptide(L)'
;KVDGNIYEKGDKWQPLGECTEVTCKGNDVYTKLGCPLIRVNVSAGWTLTEEDLSQDYPDCCPQAIPPPTTTTTEKPKHYCGCCVDGKLYKRGEQRDIPGYCGLNVCAGHNKWTQAACGLISVPYGYKVCTEDTSKPFPTCCAKAVSPEMDC
;
A
#
# COMPACT_ATOMS: atom_id res chain seq x y z
N LYS A 1 38.46 -20.13 13.72
CA LYS A 1 39.05 -18.79 13.51
C LYS A 1 39.14 -18.53 12.01
N VAL A 2 38.69 -17.39 11.49
CA VAL A 2 38.74 -17.05 10.05
C VAL A 2 39.33 -15.65 9.91
N ASP A 3 40.40 -15.50 9.12
CA ASP A 3 41.10 -14.22 8.86
C ASP A 3 41.46 -13.40 10.12
N GLY A 4 41.87 -14.10 11.18
CA GLY A 4 42.21 -13.45 12.46
C GLY A 4 41.05 -13.30 13.42
N ASN A 5 39.80 -13.40 12.96
CA ASN A 5 38.59 -13.25 13.76
C ASN A 5 38.16 -14.58 14.40
N ILE A 6 37.66 -14.50 15.64
CA ILE A 6 37.10 -15.62 16.40
C ILE A 6 35.59 -15.51 16.32
N TYR A 7 34.93 -16.60 15.89
CA TYR A 7 33.48 -16.69 15.74
C TYR A 7 32.96 -17.83 16.61
N GLU A 8 31.93 -17.56 17.38
CA GLU A 8 31.21 -18.55 18.17
C GLU A 8 30.25 -19.37 17.30
N LYS A 9 29.80 -20.50 17.82
CA LYS A 9 28.84 -21.36 17.11
C LYS A 9 27.52 -20.59 16.91
N GLY A 10 27.09 -20.48 15.67
CA GLY A 10 25.87 -19.75 15.29
C GLY A 10 26.15 -18.36 14.73
N ASP A 11 27.36 -17.83 14.91
CA ASP A 11 27.74 -16.53 14.34
C ASP A 11 27.62 -16.54 12.82
N LYS A 12 27.18 -15.40 12.30
CA LYS A 12 27.02 -15.13 10.89
C LYS A 12 27.88 -13.94 10.49
N TRP A 13 28.55 -14.04 9.35
CA TRP A 13 29.32 -12.94 8.79
C TRP A 13 29.40 -13.05 7.27
N GLN A 14 29.74 -11.92 6.64
CA GLN A 14 30.10 -11.85 5.23
C GLN A 14 31.63 -11.74 5.10
N PRO A 15 32.30 -12.59 4.30
CA PRO A 15 33.72 -12.45 4.00
C PRO A 15 33.96 -11.21 3.14
N LEU A 16 35.09 -10.53 3.36
CA LEU A 16 35.46 -9.38 2.55
C LEU A 16 35.68 -9.80 1.09
N GLY A 17 34.97 -9.16 0.16
CA GLY A 17 35.08 -9.45 -1.27
C GLY A 17 34.21 -10.63 -1.77
N GLU A 18 33.37 -11.23 -0.91
CA GLU A 18 32.42 -12.27 -1.31
C GLU A 18 31.00 -11.87 -0.90
N CYS A 19 30.02 -12.00 -1.80
CA CYS A 19 28.60 -11.89 -1.44
C CYS A 19 28.07 -13.25 -0.95
N THR A 20 28.45 -13.62 0.28
CA THR A 20 28.00 -14.88 0.90
C THR A 20 27.73 -14.69 2.39
N GLU A 21 26.71 -15.36 2.92
CA GLU A 21 26.54 -15.50 4.36
C GLU A 21 27.26 -16.76 4.83
N VAL A 22 28.26 -16.59 5.69
CA VAL A 22 28.92 -17.70 6.36
C VAL A 22 28.32 -17.87 7.75
N THR A 23 28.01 -19.11 8.12
CA THR A 23 27.56 -19.45 9.47
C THR A 23 28.54 -20.42 10.14
N CYS A 24 29.04 -20.07 11.33
CA CYS A 24 29.90 -20.95 12.13
C CYS A 24 29.07 -22.10 12.72
N LYS A 25 29.50 -23.35 12.51
CA LYS A 25 28.88 -24.56 13.11
C LYS A 25 29.62 -25.04 14.36
N GLY A 26 30.75 -24.42 14.69
CA GLY A 26 31.66 -24.85 15.76
C GLY A 26 32.70 -25.87 15.26
N ASN A 27 33.72 -26.14 16.08
CA ASN A 27 34.81 -27.09 15.77
C ASN A 27 35.51 -26.79 14.42
N ASP A 28 35.75 -25.51 14.13
CA ASP A 28 36.32 -25.01 12.86
C ASP A 28 35.53 -25.39 11.59
N VAL A 29 34.28 -25.83 11.75
CA VAL A 29 33.34 -26.07 10.64
C VAL A 29 32.44 -24.84 10.45
N TYR A 30 32.24 -24.46 9.19
CA TYR A 30 31.31 -23.40 8.81
C TYR A 30 30.55 -23.79 7.52
N THR A 31 29.40 -23.16 7.29
CA THR A 31 28.63 -23.29 6.06
C THR A 31 28.59 -21.96 5.34
N LYS A 32 28.82 -21.96 4.02
CA LYS A 32 28.64 -20.79 3.16
C LYS A 32 27.30 -20.87 2.43
N LEU A 33 26.54 -19.79 2.45
CA LEU A 33 25.33 -19.60 1.66
C LEU A 33 25.59 -18.49 0.64
N GLY A 34 25.66 -18.87 -0.63
CA GLY A 34 25.83 -17.90 -1.73
C GLY A 34 24.52 -17.32 -2.22
N CYS A 35 24.63 -16.43 -3.20
CA CYS A 35 23.46 -15.84 -3.86
C CYS A 35 22.59 -16.89 -4.56
N PRO A 36 21.27 -16.63 -4.64
CA PRO A 36 20.37 -17.48 -5.40
C PRO A 36 20.73 -17.46 -6.89
N LEU A 37 20.67 -18.62 -7.54
CA LEU A 37 20.81 -18.70 -8.99
C LEU A 37 19.51 -18.24 -9.66
N ILE A 38 19.46 -16.97 -10.08
CA ILE A 38 18.32 -16.40 -10.79
C ILE A 38 18.53 -16.58 -12.30
N ARG A 39 17.52 -17.12 -12.99
CA ARG A 39 17.47 -17.16 -14.46
C ARG A 39 16.36 -16.25 -14.94
N VAL A 40 16.70 -15.29 -15.78
CA VAL A 40 15.74 -14.33 -16.37
C VAL A 40 15.49 -14.61 -17.84
N ASN A 41 14.29 -14.30 -18.31
CA ASN A 41 13.96 -14.38 -19.73
C ASN A 41 14.45 -13.10 -20.44
N VAL A 42 15.68 -13.15 -20.96
CA VAL A 42 16.30 -12.04 -21.69
C VAL A 42 15.52 -11.67 -22.96
N SER A 43 14.88 -12.65 -23.62
CA SER A 43 14.03 -12.39 -24.80
C SER A 43 12.75 -11.63 -24.46
N ALA A 44 12.28 -11.73 -23.21
CA ALA A 44 11.22 -10.90 -22.67
C ALA A 44 11.72 -9.56 -22.10
N GLY A 45 13.01 -9.26 -22.28
CA GLY A 45 13.67 -8.01 -21.87
C GLY A 45 14.01 -7.90 -20.39
N TRP A 46 13.94 -8.99 -19.62
CA TRP A 46 14.43 -9.02 -18.24
C TRP A 46 15.96 -9.02 -18.21
N THR A 47 16.55 -8.36 -17.23
CA THR A 47 18.00 -8.35 -16.97
C THR A 47 18.29 -8.68 -15.49
N LEU A 48 19.56 -8.84 -15.14
CA LEU A 48 20.02 -8.99 -13.75
C LEU A 48 20.88 -7.78 -13.39
N THR A 49 20.82 -7.32 -12.14
CA THR A 49 21.87 -6.46 -11.58
C THR A 49 23.14 -7.28 -11.41
N GLU A 50 24.29 -6.60 -11.40
CA GLU A 50 25.55 -7.20 -10.96
C GLU A 50 25.56 -7.38 -9.43
N GLU A 51 26.53 -8.17 -8.93
CA GLU A 51 26.83 -8.22 -7.50
C GLU A 51 27.37 -6.88 -7.01
N ASP A 52 26.87 -6.42 -5.85
CA ASP A 52 27.32 -5.20 -5.21
C ASP A 52 27.98 -5.51 -3.86
N LEU A 53 29.29 -5.74 -3.89
CA LEU A 53 30.09 -6.07 -2.71
C LEU A 53 30.22 -4.92 -1.70
N SER A 54 29.66 -3.73 -2.00
CA SER A 54 29.54 -2.66 -1.01
C SER A 54 28.39 -2.87 -0.03
N GLN A 55 27.51 -3.83 -0.30
CA GLN A 55 26.35 -4.18 0.52
C GLN A 55 26.57 -5.49 1.28
N ASP A 56 25.79 -5.68 2.34
CA ASP A 56 25.76 -6.92 3.11
C ASP A 56 24.85 -7.95 2.44
N TYR A 57 25.09 -9.24 2.69
CA TYR A 57 24.20 -10.32 2.28
C TYR A 57 22.84 -10.17 2.98
N PRO A 58 21.71 -10.35 2.28
CA PRO A 58 21.56 -10.79 0.89
C PRO A 58 21.50 -9.66 -0.15
N ASP A 59 21.67 -8.40 0.25
CA ASP A 59 21.46 -7.24 -0.60
C ASP A 59 22.57 -7.06 -1.66
N CYS A 60 23.77 -7.58 -1.41
CA CYS A 60 24.84 -7.65 -2.40
C CYS A 60 24.56 -8.60 -3.59
N CYS A 61 23.50 -9.42 -3.53
CA CYS A 61 23.21 -10.42 -4.56
C CYS A 61 22.57 -9.83 -5.83
N PRO A 62 22.76 -10.46 -7.00
CA PRO A 62 22.08 -10.08 -8.24
C PRO A 62 20.56 -10.11 -8.09
N GLN A 63 19.89 -9.09 -8.59
CA GLN A 63 18.43 -8.95 -8.58
C GLN A 63 17.88 -8.91 -10.00
N ALA A 64 16.69 -9.47 -10.21
CA ALA A 64 16.01 -9.42 -11.51
C ALA A 64 15.42 -8.03 -11.77
N ILE A 65 15.87 -7.41 -12.85
CA ILE A 65 15.34 -6.14 -13.35
C ILE A 65 14.31 -6.47 -14.44
N PRO A 66 13.05 -6.00 -14.30
CA PRO A 66 12.04 -6.20 -15.32
C PRO A 66 12.37 -5.41 -16.60
N PRO A 67 11.88 -5.85 -17.77
CA PRO A 67 11.96 -5.04 -18.98
C PRO A 67 11.38 -3.65 -18.75
N PRO A 68 11.92 -2.61 -19.38
CA PRO A 68 11.28 -1.31 -19.42
C PRO A 68 9.93 -1.48 -20.11
N THR A 69 8.86 -1.59 -19.34
CA THR A 69 7.50 -1.56 -19.86
C THR A 69 7.34 -0.23 -20.57
N THR A 70 6.95 -0.22 -21.84
CA THR A 70 6.41 0.95 -22.56
C THR A 70 5.03 1.36 -22.01
N THR A 71 4.87 1.26 -20.70
CA THR A 71 3.78 1.81 -19.93
C THR A 71 4.42 2.73 -18.91
N THR A 72 4.43 4.00 -19.28
CA THR A 72 4.57 5.14 -18.39
C THR A 72 4.02 4.83 -16.99
N THR A 73 4.81 5.20 -15.99
CA THR A 73 4.48 5.18 -14.56
C THR A 73 4.69 3.83 -13.90
N GLU A 74 5.87 3.66 -13.29
CA GLU A 74 5.94 3.09 -11.95
C GLU A 74 4.91 3.81 -11.08
N LYS A 75 3.71 3.25 -11.01
CA LYS A 75 2.78 3.61 -9.96
C LYS A 75 3.40 2.95 -8.72
N PRO A 76 3.91 3.72 -7.75
CA PRO A 76 4.45 3.13 -6.54
C PRO A 76 3.39 2.17 -6.01
N LYS A 77 3.82 0.98 -5.59
CA LYS A 77 2.99 0.05 -4.82
C LYS A 77 2.65 0.73 -3.48
N HIS A 78 1.78 1.75 -3.49
CA HIS A 78 1.04 2.34 -2.37
C HIS A 78 0.18 3.52 -2.85
N TYR A 79 -1.09 3.54 -2.43
CA TYR A 79 -2.18 4.47 -2.78
C TYR A 79 -2.87 4.26 -4.12
N CYS A 80 -3.46 3.06 -4.30
CA CYS A 80 -4.68 2.96 -5.10
C CYS A 80 -5.84 3.59 -4.33
N GLY A 81 -5.86 4.92 -4.25
CA GLY A 81 -7.01 5.70 -3.80
C GLY A 81 -8.13 5.68 -4.84
N CYS A 82 -9.00 6.68 -4.80
CA CYS A 82 -10.05 6.88 -5.78
C CYS A 82 -9.85 8.21 -6.49
N CYS A 83 -10.04 8.24 -7.82
CA CYS A 83 -9.79 9.42 -8.64
C CYS A 83 -11.10 9.95 -9.21
N VAL A 84 -11.34 11.25 -9.07
CA VAL A 84 -12.49 11.97 -9.63
C VAL A 84 -11.98 13.32 -10.12
N ASP A 85 -12.16 13.62 -11.40
CA ASP A 85 -11.78 14.92 -12.01
C ASP A 85 -10.34 15.36 -11.68
N GLY A 86 -9.41 14.40 -11.65
CA GLY A 86 -8.00 14.63 -11.32
C GLY A 86 -7.70 14.76 -9.83
N LYS A 87 -8.72 14.79 -8.95
CA LYS A 87 -8.55 14.76 -7.49
C LYS A 87 -8.45 13.33 -6.98
N LEU A 88 -7.42 13.08 -6.18
CA LEU A 88 -7.18 11.80 -5.52
C LEU A 88 -7.76 11.80 -4.10
N TYR A 89 -8.48 10.74 -3.76
CA TYR A 89 -9.03 10.46 -2.44
C TYR A 89 -8.36 9.21 -1.84
N LYS A 90 -7.93 9.29 -0.58
CA LYS A 90 -7.41 8.12 0.16
C LYS A 90 -8.55 7.18 0.53
N ARG A 91 -8.23 5.89 0.76
CA ARG A 91 -9.21 4.94 1.28
C ARG A 91 -9.76 5.47 2.60
N GLY A 92 -11.09 5.46 2.75
CA GLY A 92 -11.79 6.00 3.91
C GLY A 92 -12.16 7.48 3.79
N GLU A 93 -11.59 8.23 2.85
CA GLU A 93 -12.01 9.62 2.63
C GLU A 93 -13.40 9.68 1.99
N GLN A 94 -14.23 10.56 2.54
CA GLN A 94 -15.55 10.90 2.00
C GLN A 94 -15.43 12.03 0.98
N ARG A 95 -16.32 12.02 -0.01
CA ARG A 95 -16.61 13.20 -0.85
C ARG A 95 -18.12 13.46 -0.88
N ASP A 96 -18.50 14.72 -1.04
CA ASP A 96 -19.87 15.05 -1.42
C ASP A 96 -19.99 15.06 -2.95
N ILE A 97 -21.15 14.65 -3.47
CA ILE A 97 -21.45 14.67 -4.90
C ILE A 97 -22.44 15.83 -5.14
N PRO A 98 -22.11 16.81 -5.99
CA PRO A 98 -23.03 17.90 -6.29
C PRO A 98 -24.41 17.39 -6.73
N GLY A 99 -25.46 17.88 -6.07
CA GLY A 99 -26.86 17.48 -6.34
C GLY A 99 -27.27 16.11 -5.78
N TYR A 100 -26.44 15.46 -4.96
CA TYR A 100 -26.76 14.17 -4.36
C TYR A 100 -26.42 14.15 -2.86
N CYS A 101 -27.42 13.84 -2.03
CA CYS A 101 -27.21 13.63 -0.60
C CYS A 101 -27.01 12.13 -0.32
N GLY A 102 -25.79 11.74 0.04
CA GLY A 102 -25.48 10.38 0.41
C GLY A 102 -24.01 10.21 0.79
N LEU A 103 -23.74 9.18 1.58
CA LEU A 103 -22.39 8.82 1.96
C LEU A 103 -21.65 8.31 0.73
N ASN A 104 -20.49 8.89 0.41
CA ASN A 104 -19.63 8.44 -0.68
C ASN A 104 -18.19 8.33 -0.18
N VAL A 105 -17.75 7.11 0.14
CA VAL A 105 -16.44 6.85 0.75
C VAL A 105 -15.57 6.04 -0.19
N CYS A 106 -14.31 6.45 -0.35
CA CYS A 106 -13.36 5.73 -1.18
C CYS A 106 -13.02 4.36 -0.56
N ALA A 107 -13.29 3.27 -1.27
CA ALA A 107 -12.88 1.91 -0.89
C ALA A 107 -11.45 1.59 -1.36
N GLY A 108 -10.88 2.44 -2.21
CA GLY A 108 -9.60 2.24 -2.89
C GLY A 108 -9.76 1.51 -4.22
N HIS A 109 -8.67 1.41 -4.98
CA HIS A 109 -8.65 0.86 -6.34
C HIS A 109 -9.71 1.47 -7.25
N ASN A 110 -9.94 2.78 -7.11
CA ASN A 110 -10.97 3.52 -7.81
C ASN A 110 -12.41 3.01 -7.57
N LYS A 111 -12.66 2.27 -6.49
CA LYS A 111 -13.98 1.80 -6.07
C LYS A 111 -14.54 2.68 -4.96
N TRP A 112 -15.85 2.89 -5.00
CA TRP A 112 -16.57 3.73 -4.05
C TRP A 112 -17.61 2.91 -3.30
N THR A 113 -17.71 3.16 -2.00
CA THR A 113 -18.83 2.71 -1.17
C THR A 113 -19.84 3.84 -1.10
N GLN A 114 -21.09 3.54 -1.42
CA GLN A 114 -22.17 4.52 -1.40
C GLN A 114 -23.28 4.05 -0.47
N ALA A 115 -23.89 4.99 0.25
CA ALA A 115 -25.11 4.74 1.02
C ALA A 115 -26.03 5.95 0.93
N ALA A 116 -27.33 5.69 0.80
CA ALA A 116 -28.35 6.72 0.88
C ALA A 116 -28.56 7.18 2.33
N CYS A 117 -29.28 8.29 2.51
CA CYS A 117 -29.78 8.68 3.82
C CYS A 117 -30.66 7.58 4.44
N GLY A 118 -30.65 7.51 5.76
CA GLY A 118 -31.52 6.60 6.49
C GLY A 118 -32.99 7.01 6.36
N LEU A 119 -33.89 6.01 6.41
CA LEU A 119 -35.32 6.27 6.51
C LEU A 119 -35.63 6.95 7.86
N ILE A 120 -36.41 8.02 7.81
CA ILE A 120 -36.90 8.70 9.01
C ILE A 120 -38.36 8.36 9.26
N SER A 121 -38.69 8.10 10.51
CA SER A 121 -40.09 8.12 10.98
C SER A 121 -40.38 9.50 11.55
N VAL A 122 -41.58 10.01 11.31
CA VAL A 122 -42.01 11.33 11.78
C VAL A 122 -43.00 11.13 12.92
N PRO A 123 -42.61 11.40 14.17
CA PRO A 123 -43.53 11.31 15.29
C PRO A 123 -44.70 12.28 15.13
N TYR A 124 -45.83 11.96 15.77
CA TYR A 124 -46.98 12.86 15.77
C TYR A 124 -46.58 14.24 16.33
N GLY A 125 -46.97 15.30 15.61
CA GLY A 125 -46.66 16.68 15.97
C GLY A 125 -45.27 17.17 15.56
N TYR A 126 -44.45 16.37 14.86
CA TYR A 126 -43.18 16.81 14.28
C TYR A 126 -43.36 17.20 12.81
N LYS A 127 -42.45 18.02 12.29
CA LYS A 127 -42.36 18.36 10.86
C LYS A 127 -41.11 17.75 10.23
N VAL A 128 -41.12 17.57 8.91
CA VAL A 128 -39.98 17.07 8.14
C VAL A 128 -39.21 18.24 7.57
N CYS A 129 -37.91 18.33 7.91
CA CYS A 129 -36.95 19.04 7.08
C CYS A 129 -36.52 18.11 5.95
N THR A 130 -36.82 18.49 4.72
CA THR A 130 -36.43 17.72 3.53
C THR A 130 -34.93 17.75 3.32
N GLU A 131 -34.42 16.86 2.46
CA GLU A 131 -33.02 16.86 2.10
C GLU A 131 -32.57 18.21 1.51
N ASP A 132 -31.34 18.60 1.85
CA ASP A 132 -30.69 19.81 1.39
C ASP A 132 -29.34 19.45 0.76
N THR A 133 -29.33 19.23 -0.55
CA THR A 133 -28.14 18.82 -1.31
C THR A 133 -27.06 19.91 -1.39
N SER A 134 -27.29 21.10 -0.82
CA SER A 134 -26.25 22.12 -0.67
C SER A 134 -25.34 21.87 0.54
N LYS A 135 -25.76 21.00 1.47
CA LYS A 135 -25.02 20.65 2.69
C LYS A 135 -24.23 19.33 2.50
N PRO A 136 -23.19 19.08 3.30
CA PRO A 136 -22.45 17.82 3.27
C PRO A 136 -23.24 16.68 3.94
N PHE A 137 -22.97 15.43 3.56
CA PHE A 137 -23.48 14.27 4.30
C PHE A 137 -22.81 14.17 5.69
N PRO A 138 -23.54 13.83 6.77
CA PRO A 138 -24.96 13.45 6.84
C PRO A 138 -25.94 14.62 7.03
N THR A 139 -25.44 15.85 7.16
CA THR A 139 -26.26 17.04 7.46
C THR A 139 -27.26 17.38 6.36
N CYS A 140 -27.00 16.98 5.12
CA CYS A 140 -27.93 17.10 4.01
C CYS A 140 -29.16 16.20 4.11
N CYS A 141 -29.15 15.17 4.96
CA CYS A 141 -30.24 14.21 5.05
C CYS A 141 -31.49 14.84 5.67
N ALA A 142 -32.65 14.33 5.26
CA ALA A 142 -33.92 14.70 5.86
C ALA A 142 -33.94 14.35 7.36
N LYS A 143 -34.62 15.18 8.14
CA LYS A 143 -34.77 14.99 9.59
C LYS A 143 -36.17 15.37 10.06
N ALA A 144 -36.69 14.65 11.04
CA ALA A 144 -37.88 15.05 11.77
C ALA A 144 -37.46 16.03 12.87
N VAL A 145 -38.09 17.21 12.92
CA VAL A 145 -37.83 18.25 13.92
C VAL A 145 -39.12 18.66 14.61
N SER A 146 -39.02 19.21 15.81
CA SER A 146 -40.17 19.79 16.50
C SER A 146 -40.71 21.01 15.71
N PRO A 147 -41.98 21.38 15.88
CA PRO A 147 -42.59 22.51 15.16
C PRO A 147 -41.82 23.82 15.31
N GLU A 148 -41.21 24.02 16.49
CA GLU A 148 -40.47 25.21 16.90
C GLU A 148 -39.06 25.30 16.32
N MET A 149 -38.50 24.21 15.78
CA MET A 149 -37.16 24.20 15.19
C MET A 149 -37.20 24.47 13.69
N ASP A 150 -36.29 25.29 13.18
CA ASP A 150 -36.18 25.54 11.74
C ASP A 150 -35.36 24.49 10.99
N CYS A 151 -35.63 24.45 9.69
CA CYS A 151 -34.83 23.78 8.67
C CYS A 151 -33.91 24.83 8.02
#